data_AF-A0A2M8Q026-F1
#
_entry.id   AF-A0A2M8Q026-F1
#
_cell.length_a   1.000
_cell.length_b   1.000
_cell.length_c   1.000
_cell.angle_alpha   90.00
_cell.angle_beta   90.00
_cell.angle_gamma   90.00
#
_symmetry.space_group_name_H-M   'P 1'
#
loop_
_entity.id
_entity.type
_entity.pdbx_description
1 polymer ?
#
loop_
_entity_poly.entity_id
_entity_poly.type
_entity_poly.pdbx_seq_one_letter_code
_entity_poly.pdbx_strand_id
1 'polypeptide(L)'
;MYTLARNLQGIIIVIIVLSIGGVLLIQNRTQPRQYAIPVGGNPTYTQNPVWMSVLEQGIDNSLTRVPTETPYVVEYVPPSPIGFNPSITPISLRVTQVAVSQLTTPTPLPTSAFSDDAIPTFTGVGSTPVPSPTGLAQDVLNFEAVAQFQPPPEQLPLSLQPYDHFFFTRPVDASGNSASLFYYTYGSRWQGTARVHHGIDIPNPIGEQVLAAADGTVFYSGIVSEDGEYEGMELYASYGNFIVIEHDFTVKGKPVYTLYAHLAARLVAEGERVQMNDVIGLVGNTGIVTGPHVHFEVRYGENSYWSTRNPLLWIAPYLGHGVIAGRITDENGDYIDEVSVQLIRGGRTVDRTVTYAQPYGGTRRPYRVVPDDNWQENYVFGDVPEGVYQVVTVVNGRRFQQTVEVRAGMVNWVEEFRLNPPESTPLPTISSTNGSE
;
A
#
# COMPACT_ATOMS: atom_id res chain seq x y z
N MET A 1 61.87 -22.26 15.03
CA MET A 1 61.75 -20.92 15.68
C MET A 1 61.46 -19.76 14.71
N TYR A 2 61.22 -19.98 13.41
CA TYR A 2 60.99 -18.88 12.44
C TYR A 2 59.51 -18.67 12.04
N THR A 3 58.60 -19.57 12.40
CA THR A 3 57.18 -19.52 12.02
C THR A 3 56.26 -18.85 13.05
N LEU A 4 56.69 -18.75 14.32
CA LEU A 4 55.91 -18.07 15.36
C LEU A 4 56.03 -16.53 15.30
N ALA A 5 57.16 -16.02 14.80
CA ALA A 5 57.44 -14.58 14.76
C ALA A 5 56.67 -13.83 13.66
N ARG A 6 56.31 -14.49 12.55
CA ARG A 6 55.52 -13.86 11.45
C ARG A 6 54.05 -13.66 11.81
N ASN A 7 53.46 -14.56 12.61
CA ASN A 7 52.06 -14.44 13.02
C ASN A 7 51.86 -13.34 14.08
N LEU A 8 52.86 -13.07 14.92
CA LEU A 8 52.83 -11.94 15.86
C LEU A 8 52.98 -10.59 15.16
N GLN A 9 53.80 -10.48 14.10
CA GLN A 9 53.89 -9.24 13.33
C GLN A 9 52.61 -8.92 12.53
N GLY A 10 51.94 -9.94 11.99
CA GLY A 10 50.65 -9.75 11.29
C GLY A 10 49.53 -9.25 12.21
N ILE A 11 49.46 -9.78 13.44
CA ILE A 11 48.44 -9.39 14.43
C ILE A 11 48.71 -7.97 14.95
N ILE A 12 49.97 -7.59 15.16
CA ILE A 12 50.33 -6.24 15.62
C ILE A 12 50.02 -5.19 14.54
N ILE A 13 50.23 -5.50 13.26
CA ILE A 13 49.91 -4.58 12.14
C ILE A 13 48.39 -4.38 12.02
N VAL A 14 47.58 -5.44 12.16
CA VAL A 14 46.10 -5.32 12.11
C VAL A 14 45.55 -4.50 13.28
N ILE A 15 46.12 -4.64 14.49
CA ILE A 15 45.71 -3.85 15.66
C ILE A 15 46.08 -2.37 15.50
N ILE A 16 47.25 -2.05 14.92
CA ILE A 16 47.66 -0.66 14.68
C ILE A 16 46.82 0.00 13.57
N VAL A 17 46.45 -0.72 12.51
CA VAL A 17 45.58 -0.19 11.43
C VAL A 17 44.15 0.05 11.93
N LEU A 18 43.61 -0.82 12.79
CA LEU A 18 42.29 -0.61 13.42
C LEU A 18 42.31 0.56 14.43
N SER A 19 43.43 0.78 15.11
CA SER A 19 43.59 1.89 16.06
C SER A 19 43.72 3.24 15.35
N ILE A 20 44.45 3.31 14.24
CA ILE A 20 44.61 4.56 13.45
C ILE A 20 43.34 4.86 12.64
N GLY A 21 42.65 3.84 12.10
CA GLY A 21 41.35 4.00 11.43
C GLY A 21 40.23 4.43 12.38
N GLY A 22 40.23 3.94 13.62
CA GLY A 22 39.30 4.39 14.66
C GLY A 22 39.53 5.83 15.11
N VAL A 23 40.78 6.30 15.14
CA VAL A 23 41.11 7.70 15.49
C VAL A 23 40.74 8.68 14.37
N LEU A 24 40.86 8.29 13.09
CA LEU A 24 40.47 9.14 11.96
C LEU A 24 38.94 9.24 11.76
N LEU A 25 38.17 8.20 12.12
CA LEU A 25 36.71 8.25 12.07
C LEU A 25 36.07 9.02 13.24
N ILE A 26 36.80 9.28 14.32
CA ILE A 26 36.33 10.09 15.45
C ILE A 26 36.56 11.59 15.20
N GLN A 27 37.56 11.98 14.40
CA GLN A 27 37.90 13.39 14.17
C GLN A 27 37.00 14.11 13.14
N ASN A 28 36.14 13.41 12.40
CA ASN A 28 35.23 14.02 11.43
C ASN A 28 33.76 14.08 11.87
N ARG A 29 33.49 13.94 13.17
CA ARG A 29 32.19 14.33 13.75
C ARG A 29 32.14 15.85 13.86
N THR A 30 31.31 16.48 13.04
CA THR A 30 30.81 17.83 13.29
C THR A 30 30.24 17.89 14.72
N GLN A 31 30.82 18.77 15.54
CA GLN A 31 30.43 18.97 16.94
C GLN A 31 28.92 19.23 17.06
N PRO A 32 28.18 18.57 17.97
CA PRO A 32 26.84 19.01 18.30
C PRO A 32 26.93 20.40 18.93
N ARG A 33 26.16 21.36 18.40
CA ARG A 33 25.99 22.67 19.05
C ARG A 33 25.34 22.43 20.42
N GLN A 34 26.14 22.52 21.48
CA GLN A 34 25.64 22.59 22.85
C GLN A 34 24.98 23.96 23.06
N TYR A 35 23.67 23.98 23.22
CA TYR A 35 23.01 25.11 23.86
C TYR A 35 23.16 24.93 25.37
N ALA A 36 23.97 25.77 26.00
CA ALA A 36 24.05 25.86 27.45
C ALA A 36 22.74 26.49 27.95
N ILE A 37 21.88 25.68 28.57
CA ILE A 37 20.76 26.18 29.37
C ILE A 37 21.33 26.50 30.75
N PRO A 38 21.31 27.76 31.21
CA PRO A 38 21.79 28.09 32.55
C PRO A 38 20.89 27.42 33.59
N VAL A 39 21.48 26.57 34.43
CA VAL A 39 20.85 26.00 35.62
C VAL A 39 20.74 27.10 36.66
N GLY A 40 19.55 27.68 36.80
CA GLY A 40 19.25 28.71 37.78
C GLY A 40 17.88 28.49 38.41
N GLY A 41 17.88 28.05 39.67
CA GLY A 41 16.87 28.27 40.71
C GLY A 41 15.41 27.89 40.42
N ASN A 42 14.86 26.97 41.23
CA ASN A 42 13.41 26.78 41.39
C ASN A 42 12.65 28.12 41.49
N PRO A 43 11.64 28.38 40.64
CA PRO A 43 10.58 29.30 40.96
C PRO A 43 9.29 28.53 41.25
N THR A 44 8.73 28.81 42.42
CA THR A 44 7.37 28.50 42.84
C THR A 44 6.33 28.83 41.77
N TYR A 45 5.43 27.88 41.51
CA TYR A 45 4.22 28.06 40.69
C TYR A 45 3.37 29.21 41.23
N THR A 46 3.36 30.35 40.54
CA THR A 46 2.24 31.30 40.52
C THR A 46 2.46 32.30 39.37
N GLN A 47 1.78 32.09 38.23
CA GLN A 47 1.08 33.08 37.41
C GLN A 47 0.87 32.55 35.98
N ASN A 48 -0.36 32.77 35.51
CA ASN A 48 -0.92 32.35 34.24
C ASN A 48 -0.18 33.02 33.04
N PRO A 49 0.33 32.28 32.04
CA PRO A 49 0.99 32.91 30.90
C PRO A 49 -0.01 33.37 29.83
N VAL A 50 0.30 34.53 29.25
CA VAL A 50 -0.46 35.40 28.33
C VAL A 50 -1.06 34.71 27.07
N TRP A 51 -0.73 33.45 26.77
CA TRP A 51 -1.25 32.73 25.60
C TRP A 51 -2.72 32.26 25.74
N MET A 52 -3.26 32.14 26.96
CA MET A 52 -4.69 31.81 27.16
C MET A 52 -5.64 32.97 26.78
N SER A 53 -5.20 34.22 26.91
CA SER A 53 -6.04 35.40 26.62
C SER A 53 -6.31 35.65 25.13
N VAL A 54 -5.53 35.01 24.25
CA VAL A 54 -5.66 35.13 22.78
C VAL A 54 -6.66 34.10 22.23
N LEU A 55 -6.92 32.99 22.93
CA LEU A 55 -7.89 31.97 22.52
C LEU A 55 -9.33 32.29 22.97
N GLU A 56 -9.52 33.09 24.02
CA GLU A 56 -10.86 33.47 24.51
C GLU A 56 -11.50 34.66 23.76
N GLN A 57 -10.77 35.37 22.89
CA GLN A 57 -11.31 36.50 22.10
C GLN A 57 -11.75 36.13 20.68
N GLY A 58 -11.65 34.86 20.27
CA GLY A 58 -11.92 34.42 18.90
C GLY A 58 -13.21 33.63 18.66
N ILE A 59 -13.98 33.30 19.69
CA ILE A 59 -15.26 32.57 19.54
C ILE A 59 -16.40 33.57 19.69
N ASP A 60 -16.81 34.17 18.57
CA ASP A 60 -18.08 34.89 18.49
C ASP A 60 -19.24 33.88 18.53
N ASN A 61 -20.11 34.05 19.53
CA ASN A 61 -21.23 33.16 19.89
C ASN A 61 -22.47 33.36 18.99
N SER A 62 -22.31 33.45 17.67
CA SER A 62 -23.41 33.79 16.75
C SER A 62 -23.93 32.66 15.85
N LEU A 63 -23.66 31.38 16.17
CA LEU A 63 -24.26 30.25 15.44
C LEU A 63 -25.45 29.64 16.21
N THR A 64 -26.65 29.94 15.70
CA THR A 64 -27.93 29.34 16.09
C THR A 64 -27.89 27.81 16.06
N ARG A 65 -28.22 27.16 17.18
CA ARG A 65 -28.46 25.72 17.29
C ARG A 65 -29.55 25.28 16.30
N VAL A 66 -29.23 24.35 15.42
CA VAL A 66 -30.22 23.56 14.66
C VAL A 66 -30.73 22.43 15.58
N PRO A 67 -32.04 22.10 15.61
CA PRO A 67 -32.55 21.04 16.48
C PRO A 67 -32.03 19.67 16.05
N THR A 68 -31.63 18.86 17.03
CA THR A 68 -31.28 17.45 16.86
C THR A 68 -32.52 16.64 16.49
N GLU A 69 -32.63 16.16 15.25
CA GLU A 69 -33.57 15.09 14.93
C GLU A 69 -32.97 13.75 15.36
N THR A 70 -33.75 12.94 16.07
CA THR A 70 -33.41 11.56 16.43
C THR A 70 -33.26 10.70 15.17
N PRO A 71 -32.13 9.99 14.96
CA PRO A 71 -31.95 9.19 13.77
C PRO A 71 -32.90 7.96 13.78
N TYR A 72 -33.56 7.75 12.65
CA TYR A 72 -34.30 6.53 12.36
C TYR A 72 -33.30 5.36 12.21
N VAL A 73 -33.43 4.34 13.05
CA VAL A 73 -32.70 3.08 12.91
C VAL A 73 -33.32 2.31 11.73
N VAL A 74 -32.59 2.21 10.63
CA VAL A 74 -32.96 1.31 9.52
C VAL A 74 -32.17 0.02 9.70
N GLU A 75 -32.86 -1.06 10.07
CA GLU A 75 -32.29 -2.40 10.11
C GLU A 75 -31.96 -2.83 8.67
N TYR A 76 -30.68 -3.14 8.40
CA TYR A 76 -30.22 -3.54 7.08
C TYR A 76 -30.73 -4.95 6.74
N VAL A 77 -31.55 -5.04 5.68
CA VAL A 77 -31.98 -6.31 5.09
C VAL A 77 -31.25 -6.48 3.75
N PRO A 78 -30.37 -7.48 3.60
CA PRO A 78 -29.64 -7.69 2.35
C PRO A 78 -30.61 -8.09 1.21
N PRO A 79 -30.37 -7.63 -0.03
CA PRO A 79 -31.20 -8.02 -1.16
C PRO A 79 -31.07 -9.52 -1.44
N SER A 80 -32.20 -10.20 -1.65
CA SER A 80 -32.21 -11.61 -2.06
C SER A 80 -31.54 -11.77 -3.43
N PRO A 81 -30.78 -12.86 -3.65
CA PRO A 81 -30.09 -13.07 -4.92
C PRO A 81 -31.09 -13.19 -6.06
N ILE A 82 -30.90 -12.36 -7.09
CA ILE A 82 -31.60 -12.48 -8.36
C ILE A 82 -31.23 -13.85 -8.93
N GLY A 83 -32.23 -14.72 -9.12
CA GLY A 83 -32.05 -16.09 -9.57
C GLY A 83 -31.27 -16.17 -10.90
N PHE A 84 -30.12 -16.82 -10.86
CA PHE A 84 -29.38 -17.22 -12.05
C PHE A 84 -30.19 -18.28 -12.82
N ASN A 85 -30.52 -18.00 -14.09
CA ASN A 85 -31.01 -19.01 -15.03
C ASN A 85 -29.80 -19.78 -15.59
N PRO A 86 -29.64 -21.09 -15.31
CA PRO A 86 -28.43 -21.85 -15.64
C PRO A 86 -28.32 -22.28 -17.12
N SER A 87 -28.99 -21.60 -18.05
CA SER A 87 -29.09 -22.04 -19.46
C SER A 87 -28.20 -21.24 -20.43
N ILE A 88 -27.03 -20.76 -20.01
CA ILE A 88 -26.02 -20.22 -20.94
C ILE A 88 -24.84 -21.18 -20.99
N THR A 89 -24.82 -22.01 -22.03
CA THR A 89 -23.68 -22.86 -22.38
C THR A 89 -22.51 -21.95 -22.81
N PRO A 90 -21.28 -22.14 -22.32
CA PRO A 90 -20.14 -21.36 -22.77
C PRO A 90 -19.87 -21.63 -24.26
N ILE A 91 -19.84 -20.56 -25.06
CA ILE A 91 -19.46 -20.62 -26.48
C ILE A 91 -17.97 -20.97 -26.54
N SER A 92 -17.66 -22.16 -27.07
CA SER A 92 -16.30 -22.57 -27.39
C SER A 92 -15.85 -21.85 -28.67
N LEU A 93 -14.97 -20.85 -28.54
CA LEU A 93 -14.35 -20.20 -29.70
C LEU A 93 -13.28 -21.13 -30.29
N ARG A 94 -13.57 -21.70 -31.47
CA ARG A 94 -12.56 -22.40 -32.29
C ARG A 94 -11.57 -21.39 -32.85
N VAL A 95 -10.29 -21.60 -32.57
CA VAL A 95 -9.19 -20.89 -33.23
C VAL A 95 -9.17 -21.28 -34.71
N THR A 96 -9.45 -20.32 -35.58
CA THR A 96 -9.18 -20.46 -37.02
C THR A 96 -7.83 -19.81 -37.31
N GLN A 97 -6.87 -20.63 -37.74
CA GLN A 97 -5.54 -20.17 -38.12
C GLN A 97 -5.65 -19.42 -39.46
N VAL A 98 -5.51 -18.09 -39.45
CA VAL A 98 -5.47 -17.29 -40.69
C VAL A 98 -4.04 -17.29 -41.21
N ALA A 99 -3.84 -17.76 -42.44
CA ALA A 99 -2.57 -17.71 -43.13
C ALA A 99 -2.15 -16.27 -43.43
N VAL A 100 -0.89 -15.96 -43.15
CA VAL A 100 -0.26 -14.66 -43.46
C VAL A 100 -0.09 -14.54 -44.97
N SER A 101 -0.78 -13.58 -45.61
CA SER A 101 -0.54 -13.22 -47.01
C SER A 101 0.52 -12.12 -47.08
N GLN A 102 1.47 -12.29 -48.01
CA GLN A 102 2.64 -11.44 -48.20
C GLN A 102 2.24 -10.02 -48.65
N LEU A 103 2.91 -9.00 -48.09
CA LEU A 103 2.80 -7.61 -48.57
C LEU A 103 3.24 -7.53 -50.03
N THR A 104 2.41 -6.92 -50.88
CA THR A 104 2.75 -6.55 -52.26
C THR A 104 3.25 -5.10 -52.32
N THR A 105 4.25 -4.90 -53.17
CA THR A 105 4.98 -3.66 -53.46
C THR A 105 4.08 -2.56 -54.06
N PRO A 106 4.29 -1.25 -53.76
CA PRO A 106 3.47 -0.19 -54.33
C PRO A 106 3.79 0.07 -55.82
N THR A 107 2.73 0.35 -56.60
CA THR A 107 2.77 0.73 -58.03
C THR A 107 2.94 2.26 -58.18
N PRO A 108 3.71 2.78 -59.15
CA PRO A 108 3.92 4.22 -59.32
C PRO A 108 2.72 4.93 -59.97
N LEU A 109 2.53 6.21 -59.58
CA LEU A 109 1.46 7.11 -60.03
C LEU A 109 1.81 7.75 -61.40
N PRO A 110 0.85 7.96 -62.33
CA PRO A 110 1.14 8.51 -63.65
C PRO A 110 1.33 10.04 -63.64
N THR A 111 2.30 10.48 -64.40
CA THR A 111 2.63 11.87 -64.73
C THR A 111 1.66 12.43 -65.77
N SER A 112 1.12 13.63 -65.56
CA SER A 112 0.63 14.47 -66.66
C SER A 112 1.10 15.90 -66.44
N ALA A 113 1.68 16.48 -67.50
CA ALA A 113 2.28 17.79 -67.55
C ALA A 113 1.35 18.74 -68.31
N PHE A 114 1.18 19.98 -67.83
CA PHE A 114 0.92 21.16 -68.66
C PHE A 114 1.49 22.42 -67.99
N SER A 115 1.84 23.37 -68.85
CA SER A 115 2.84 24.45 -68.80
C SER A 115 2.53 25.70 -67.95
N ASP A 116 3.61 26.35 -67.52
CA ASP A 116 3.69 27.74 -67.05
C ASP A 116 3.24 28.75 -68.12
N ASP A 117 2.47 29.77 -67.72
CA ASP A 117 2.79 31.18 -68.00
C ASP A 117 1.85 32.17 -67.25
N ALA A 118 2.49 33.12 -66.57
CA ALA A 118 2.07 34.50 -66.21
C ALA A 118 0.94 34.78 -65.17
N ILE A 119 1.35 35.46 -64.10
CA ILE A 119 0.57 36.04 -62.98
C ILE A 119 -0.11 37.36 -63.41
N PRO A 120 -1.27 37.72 -62.82
CA PRO A 120 -1.28 38.97 -62.06
C PRO A 120 -1.93 38.84 -60.67
N THR A 121 -1.31 39.57 -59.75
CA THR A 121 -1.65 39.84 -58.34
C THR A 121 -3.02 40.47 -58.18
N PHE A 122 -3.81 39.98 -57.20
CA PHE A 122 -4.89 40.75 -56.59
C PHE A 122 -4.75 40.75 -55.06
N THR A 123 -4.62 41.97 -54.54
CA THR A 123 -4.62 42.34 -53.12
C THR A 123 -5.97 42.04 -52.48
N GLY A 124 -5.95 41.37 -51.33
CA GLY A 124 -7.14 40.95 -50.61
C GLY A 124 -7.87 42.07 -49.87
N VAL A 125 -9.13 41.81 -49.50
CA VAL A 125 -9.72 41.96 -48.15
C VAL A 125 -11.01 41.12 -48.13
N GLY A 126 -11.18 40.28 -47.09
CA GLY A 126 -12.50 39.96 -46.55
C GLY A 126 -13.08 38.58 -46.85
N SER A 127 -12.54 37.53 -46.20
CA SER A 127 -13.34 36.34 -45.86
C SER A 127 -13.36 36.16 -44.35
N THR A 128 -14.56 36.24 -43.78
CA THR A 128 -14.90 35.95 -42.39
C THR A 128 -14.32 34.61 -41.92
N PRO A 129 -13.71 34.53 -40.72
CA PRO A 129 -13.15 33.28 -40.22
C PRO A 129 -14.28 32.30 -39.84
N VAL A 130 -14.28 31.14 -40.50
CA VAL A 130 -14.85 29.92 -39.92
C VAL A 130 -13.89 29.49 -38.81
N PRO A 131 -14.34 29.26 -37.57
CA PRO A 131 -13.43 28.83 -36.50
C PRO A 131 -12.88 27.44 -36.83
N SER A 132 -11.57 27.38 -37.08
CA SER A 132 -10.81 26.13 -37.02
C SER A 132 -10.87 25.59 -35.58
N PRO A 133 -10.91 24.26 -35.38
CA PRO A 133 -10.81 23.68 -34.04
C PRO A 133 -9.49 24.15 -33.44
N THR A 134 -9.58 24.90 -32.35
CA THR A 134 -8.44 25.28 -31.53
C THR A 134 -7.75 24.00 -31.12
N GLY A 135 -6.62 23.70 -31.78
CA GLY A 135 -5.68 22.72 -31.27
C GLY A 135 -5.27 23.20 -29.90
N LEU A 136 -5.78 22.53 -28.87
CA LEU A 136 -5.10 22.54 -27.58
C LEU A 136 -3.69 22.04 -27.89
N ALA A 137 -2.72 22.94 -27.78
CA ALA A 137 -1.35 22.53 -27.63
C ALA A 137 -1.37 21.48 -26.52
N GLN A 138 -1.00 20.24 -26.85
CA GLN A 138 -0.50 19.34 -25.83
C GLN A 138 0.73 20.04 -25.28
N ASP A 139 0.55 20.79 -24.19
CA ASP A 139 1.63 21.02 -23.27
C ASP A 139 2.16 19.63 -22.96
N VAL A 140 3.34 19.36 -23.49
CA VAL A 140 4.10 18.17 -23.20
C VAL A 140 4.37 18.29 -21.71
N LEU A 141 3.50 17.67 -20.90
CA LEU A 141 3.64 17.61 -19.46
C LEU A 141 5.06 17.14 -19.20
N ASN A 142 5.85 17.99 -18.54
CA ASN A 142 7.15 17.62 -18.02
C ASN A 142 6.96 16.35 -17.20
N PHE A 143 7.44 15.22 -17.72
CA PHE A 143 7.26 13.89 -17.12
C PHE A 143 7.95 13.76 -15.75
N GLU A 144 8.68 14.76 -15.28
CA GLU A 144 9.25 14.79 -13.94
C GLU A 144 8.25 15.21 -12.85
N ALA A 145 7.14 15.89 -13.21
CA ALA A 145 6.09 16.26 -12.26
C ALA A 145 5.03 15.16 -12.03
N VAL A 146 5.05 14.10 -12.83
CA VAL A 146 4.10 12.97 -12.74
C VAL A 146 4.51 11.96 -11.65
N ALA A 147 5.72 12.06 -11.10
CA ALA A 147 6.24 11.12 -10.12
C ALA A 147 5.66 11.28 -8.69
N GLN A 148 4.91 12.35 -8.42
CA GLN A 148 4.35 12.64 -7.09
C GLN A 148 2.83 12.78 -7.05
N PHE A 149 2.14 12.72 -8.19
CA PHE A 149 0.68 12.78 -8.18
C PHE A 149 0.11 11.40 -7.85
N GLN A 150 -0.47 11.28 -6.66
CA GLN A 150 -1.32 10.15 -6.30
C GLN A 150 -2.77 10.53 -6.61
N PRO A 151 -3.51 9.73 -7.39
CA PRO A 151 -4.93 10.00 -7.60
C PRO A 151 -5.66 9.98 -6.25
N PRO A 152 -6.79 10.69 -6.11
CA PRO A 152 -7.60 10.57 -4.91
C PRO A 152 -8.04 9.10 -4.70
N PRO A 153 -8.19 8.63 -3.45
CA PRO A 153 -8.77 7.32 -3.16
C PRO A 153 -10.18 7.16 -3.77
N GLU A 154 -10.54 5.91 -4.10
CA GLU A 154 -11.91 5.54 -4.44
C GLU A 154 -12.88 5.83 -3.27
N GLN A 155 -14.17 6.03 -3.58
CA GLN A 155 -15.17 6.39 -2.57
C GLN A 155 -15.57 5.21 -1.67
N LEU A 156 -15.52 5.40 -0.35
CA LEU A 156 -15.86 4.37 0.64
C LEU A 156 -17.35 4.32 0.99
N PRO A 157 -17.85 3.17 1.49
CA PRO A 157 -17.18 1.86 1.54
C PRO A 157 -17.21 1.17 0.17
N LEU A 158 -16.16 0.42 -0.18
CA LEU A 158 -16.12 -0.37 -1.41
C LEU A 158 -16.24 -1.86 -1.08
N SER A 159 -17.29 -2.49 -1.62
CA SER A 159 -17.49 -3.94 -1.61
C SER A 159 -18.07 -4.36 -2.97
N LEU A 160 -17.27 -4.18 -4.03
CA LEU A 160 -17.70 -4.46 -5.40
C LEU A 160 -17.76 -5.98 -5.70
N GLN A 161 -17.04 -6.79 -4.90
CA GLN A 161 -17.13 -8.25 -4.86
C GLN A 161 -17.49 -8.75 -3.45
N PRO A 162 -18.02 -9.98 -3.31
CA PRO A 162 -18.54 -10.49 -2.03
C PRO A 162 -17.56 -10.49 -0.84
N TYR A 163 -16.26 -10.46 -1.10
CA TYR A 163 -15.21 -10.51 -0.07
C TYR A 163 -14.36 -9.24 0.00
N ASP A 164 -14.65 -8.25 -0.84
CA ASP A 164 -13.98 -6.96 -0.79
C ASP A 164 -14.44 -6.18 0.44
N HIS A 165 -13.48 -5.55 1.13
CA HIS A 165 -13.70 -4.86 2.39
C HIS A 165 -12.83 -3.60 2.51
N PHE A 166 -12.79 -2.79 1.45
CA PHE A 166 -12.11 -1.50 1.53
C PHE A 166 -12.99 -0.50 2.29
N PHE A 167 -12.80 -0.43 3.60
CA PHE A 167 -13.58 0.39 4.53
C PHE A 167 -12.84 1.64 5.02
N PHE A 168 -11.55 1.75 4.74
CA PHE A 168 -10.69 2.80 5.29
C PHE A 168 -10.18 3.80 4.26
N THR A 169 -10.12 5.08 4.65
CA THR A 169 -9.32 6.09 3.96
C THR A 169 -7.84 5.88 4.29
N ARG A 170 -6.98 6.62 3.59
CA ARG A 170 -5.55 6.60 3.90
C ARG A 170 -5.28 7.44 5.15
N PRO A 171 -4.32 7.02 6.00
CA PRO A 171 -3.95 7.76 7.19
C PRO A 171 -3.14 9.03 6.89
N VAL A 172 -2.84 9.32 5.61
CA VAL A 172 -2.18 10.54 5.14
C VAL A 172 -2.94 11.02 3.91
N ASP A 173 -3.18 12.33 3.84
CA ASP A 173 -3.87 12.97 2.72
C ASP A 173 -3.09 12.86 1.41
N ALA A 174 -3.78 13.03 0.27
CA ALA A 174 -3.17 13.03 -1.06
C ALA A 174 -2.22 14.21 -1.31
N SER A 175 -2.22 15.24 -0.46
CA SER A 175 -1.22 16.31 -0.48
C SER A 175 0.15 15.88 0.07
N GLY A 176 0.20 14.80 0.87
CA GLY A 176 1.42 14.12 1.30
C GLY A 176 1.70 12.87 0.47
N ASN A 177 2.66 12.05 0.91
CA ASN A 177 2.82 10.71 0.38
C ASN A 177 1.87 9.76 1.12
N SER A 178 0.88 9.23 0.42
CA SER A 178 -0.07 8.27 0.97
C SER A 178 0.22 6.81 0.55
N ALA A 179 1.34 6.54 -0.13
CA ALA A 179 1.74 5.20 -0.56
C ALA A 179 2.61 4.47 0.48
N SER A 180 2.43 3.14 0.53
CA SER A 180 3.18 2.22 1.39
C SER A 180 4.62 1.98 0.88
N LEU A 181 5.55 1.69 1.79
CA LEU A 181 6.91 1.23 1.48
C LEU A 181 6.91 -0.13 0.76
N PHE A 182 7.37 -0.14 -0.49
CA PHE A 182 7.40 -1.35 -1.33
C PHE A 182 8.40 -2.43 -0.87
N TYR A 183 9.43 -2.08 -0.09
CA TYR A 183 10.51 -3.03 0.28
C TYR A 183 10.33 -3.66 1.67
N TYR A 184 9.40 -3.15 2.48
CA TYR A 184 9.04 -3.69 3.78
C TYR A 184 7.52 -3.73 3.88
N THR A 185 6.94 -4.69 3.15
CA THR A 185 5.50 -4.90 3.05
C THR A 185 4.99 -5.73 4.23
N TYR A 186 3.67 -5.70 4.46
CA TYR A 186 3.00 -6.57 5.44
C TYR A 186 3.47 -8.03 5.31
N GLY A 187 3.76 -8.66 6.44
CA GLY A 187 4.26 -10.02 6.53
C GLY A 187 5.75 -10.21 6.20
N SER A 188 6.46 -9.18 5.71
CA SER A 188 7.90 -9.27 5.37
C SER A 188 8.79 -9.20 6.61
N ARG A 189 9.95 -9.90 6.59
CA ARG A 189 11.07 -9.67 7.54
C ARG A 189 12.20 -8.84 6.94
N TRP A 190 11.96 -8.15 5.83
CA TRP A 190 12.98 -7.47 5.05
C TRP A 190 14.21 -8.37 4.80
N GLN A 191 14.00 -9.47 4.06
CA GLN A 191 15.03 -10.46 3.76
C GLN A 191 15.69 -11.06 5.03
N GLY A 192 14.89 -11.28 6.08
CA GLY A 192 15.35 -11.82 7.36
C GLY A 192 16.13 -10.84 8.25
N THR A 193 16.23 -9.55 7.89
CA THR A 193 17.02 -8.55 8.64
C THR A 193 16.19 -7.74 9.63
N ALA A 194 14.86 -7.75 9.50
CA ALA A 194 13.92 -7.06 10.37
C ALA A 194 12.93 -8.03 11.05
N ARG A 195 12.15 -7.50 11.98
CA ARG A 195 10.96 -8.19 12.49
C ARG A 195 9.93 -8.37 11.38
N VAL A 196 8.97 -9.27 11.60
CA VAL A 196 7.78 -9.32 10.74
C VAL A 196 7.02 -8.00 10.82
N HIS A 197 6.68 -7.43 9.67
CA HIS A 197 5.89 -6.22 9.56
C HIS A 197 4.40 -6.53 9.69
N HIS A 198 3.73 -5.98 10.70
CA HIS A 198 2.32 -6.25 10.99
C HIS A 198 1.38 -5.13 10.49
N GLY A 199 1.88 -4.28 9.61
CA GLY A 199 1.13 -3.17 9.03
C GLY A 199 1.70 -2.74 7.69
N ILE A 200 1.57 -1.46 7.39
CA ILE A 200 2.26 -0.76 6.30
C ILE A 200 2.96 0.48 6.86
N ASP A 201 4.04 0.90 6.21
CA ASP A 201 4.77 2.11 6.57
C ASP A 201 4.57 3.15 5.46
N ILE A 202 4.14 4.36 5.82
CA ILE A 202 3.84 5.44 4.87
C ILE A 202 4.80 6.62 5.15
N PRO A 203 5.90 6.76 4.37
CA PRO A 203 6.95 7.74 4.63
C PRO A 203 6.49 9.16 4.36
N ASN A 204 6.69 10.04 5.34
CA ASN A 204 6.41 11.47 5.22
C ASN A 204 7.36 12.27 6.14
N PRO A 205 7.55 13.58 5.87
CA PRO A 205 8.29 14.44 6.79
C PRO A 205 7.66 14.45 8.20
N ILE A 206 8.50 14.67 9.22
CA ILE A 206 8.01 14.90 10.58
C ILE A 206 7.08 16.12 10.57
N GLY A 207 5.91 15.98 11.19
CA GLY A 207 4.89 17.04 11.24
C GLY A 207 3.79 16.93 10.19
N GLU A 208 3.90 16.01 9.22
CA GLU A 208 2.80 15.72 8.29
C GLU A 208 1.56 15.22 9.06
N GLN A 209 0.37 15.57 8.59
CA GLN A 209 -0.86 15.22 9.30
C GLN A 209 -1.16 13.71 9.19
N VAL A 210 -1.54 13.10 10.31
CA VAL A 210 -2.06 11.73 10.37
C VAL A 210 -3.55 11.79 10.63
N LEU A 211 -4.31 11.10 9.78
CA LEU A 211 -5.77 11.15 9.73
C LEU A 211 -6.40 9.86 10.25
N ALA A 212 -7.56 9.97 10.91
CA ALA A 212 -8.38 8.80 11.24
C ALA A 212 -8.92 8.15 9.96
N ALA A 213 -8.64 6.86 9.77
CA ALA A 213 -8.99 6.14 8.55
C ALA A 213 -10.50 5.86 8.40
N ALA A 214 -11.24 5.89 9.50
CA ALA A 214 -12.70 5.85 9.53
C ALA A 214 -13.19 6.36 10.89
N ASP A 215 -14.49 6.59 10.96
CA ASP A 215 -15.24 6.84 12.19
C ASP A 215 -14.90 5.80 13.28
N GLY A 216 -14.48 6.27 14.46
CA GLY A 216 -14.36 5.42 15.64
C GLY A 216 -14.09 6.18 16.94
N THR A 217 -13.91 5.45 18.03
CA THR A 217 -13.52 5.98 19.34
C THR A 217 -12.05 5.65 19.60
N VAL A 218 -11.29 6.62 20.09
CA VAL A 218 -9.88 6.43 20.46
C VAL A 218 -9.81 5.49 21.66
N PHE A 219 -9.39 4.25 21.40
CA PHE A 219 -9.21 3.21 22.42
C PHE A 219 -7.95 3.47 23.25
N TYR A 220 -6.86 3.88 22.58
CA TYR A 220 -5.59 4.18 23.24
C TYR A 220 -4.92 5.39 22.58
N SER A 221 -4.34 6.27 23.37
CA SER A 221 -3.51 7.38 22.89
C SER A 221 -2.38 7.59 23.87
N GLY A 222 -1.22 7.04 23.56
CA GLY A 222 -0.14 6.91 24.54
C GLY A 222 1.25 6.74 23.96
N ILE A 223 2.20 6.53 24.87
CA ILE A 223 3.56 6.10 24.60
C ILE A 223 3.88 4.94 25.52
N VAL A 224 4.67 4.00 25.01
CA VAL A 224 5.08 2.81 25.75
C VAL A 224 6.59 2.83 25.86
N SER A 225 7.11 2.89 27.09
CA SER A 225 8.55 2.86 27.35
C SER A 225 9.12 1.44 27.43
N GLU A 226 8.28 0.47 27.80
CA GLU A 226 8.59 -0.96 27.90
C GLU A 226 7.37 -1.78 27.48
N ASP A 227 7.59 -2.95 26.90
CA ASP A 227 6.48 -3.82 26.44
C ASP A 227 5.55 -4.18 27.62
N GLY A 228 4.24 -4.21 27.35
CA GLY A 228 3.23 -4.40 28.40
C GLY A 228 1.86 -4.73 27.83
N GLU A 229 0.83 -4.53 28.65
CA GLU A 229 -0.56 -4.80 28.30
C GLU A 229 -1.44 -3.64 28.77
N TYR A 230 -2.44 -3.27 27.98
CA TYR A 230 -3.46 -2.30 28.33
C TYR A 230 -4.83 -2.77 27.85
N GLU A 231 -5.74 -3.02 28.79
CA GLU A 231 -7.10 -3.52 28.50
C GLU A 231 -7.12 -4.73 27.55
N GLY A 232 -6.18 -5.68 27.72
CA GLY A 232 -6.05 -6.86 26.87
C GLY A 232 -5.23 -6.66 25.60
N MET A 233 -4.86 -5.43 25.25
CA MET A 233 -3.99 -5.12 24.10
C MET A 233 -2.52 -5.26 24.46
N GLU A 234 -1.72 -5.94 23.64
CA GLU A 234 -0.28 -5.89 23.77
C GLU A 234 0.29 -4.55 23.31
N LEU A 235 1.07 -3.93 24.21
CA LEU A 235 1.76 -2.68 23.99
C LEU A 235 3.23 -2.97 23.70
N TYR A 236 3.74 -2.47 22.58
CA TYR A 236 5.16 -2.61 22.23
C TYR A 236 5.87 -1.26 22.23
N ALA A 237 6.95 -1.15 23.00
CA ALA A 237 7.74 0.08 23.11
C ALA A 237 8.26 0.56 21.75
N SER A 238 8.41 -0.38 20.82
CA SER A 238 8.82 -0.11 19.45
C SER A 238 7.90 0.83 18.67
N TYR A 239 6.63 0.97 19.03
CA TYR A 239 5.69 1.87 18.35
C TYR A 239 5.96 3.36 18.63
N GLY A 240 6.66 3.70 19.72
CA GLY A 240 6.84 5.09 20.13
C GLY A 240 5.52 5.70 20.62
N ASN A 241 5.19 6.91 20.15
CA ASN A 241 3.85 7.46 20.33
C ASN A 241 2.91 6.82 19.32
N PHE A 242 1.78 6.31 19.79
CA PHE A 242 0.77 5.74 18.91
C PHE A 242 -0.64 5.95 19.42
N ILE A 243 -1.57 5.81 18.49
CA ILE A 243 -3.01 5.91 18.71
C ILE A 243 -3.62 4.60 18.21
N VAL A 244 -4.62 4.10 18.92
CA VAL A 244 -5.47 3.01 18.47
C VAL A 244 -6.91 3.48 18.47
N ILE A 245 -7.62 3.28 17.35
CA ILE A 245 -9.03 3.61 17.19
C ILE A 245 -9.81 2.30 17.06
N GLU A 246 -10.86 2.16 17.87
CA GLU A 246 -11.91 1.17 17.68
C GLU A 246 -13.00 1.77 16.80
N HIS A 247 -13.32 1.11 15.69
CA HIS A 247 -14.29 1.63 14.73
C HIS A 247 -15.73 1.25 15.10
N ASP A 248 -16.68 2.11 14.72
CA ASP A 248 -18.10 1.90 15.07
C ASP A 248 -18.77 0.74 14.33
N PHE A 249 -18.11 0.24 13.29
CA PHE A 249 -18.62 -0.84 12.47
C PHE A 249 -17.98 -2.17 12.84
N THR A 250 -18.69 -3.25 12.53
CA THR A 250 -18.19 -4.61 12.66
C THR A 250 -18.17 -5.31 11.31
N VAL A 251 -17.23 -6.23 11.13
CA VAL A 251 -17.15 -7.09 9.95
C VAL A 251 -17.43 -8.51 10.42
N LYS A 252 -18.45 -9.16 9.83
CA LYS A 252 -18.91 -10.50 10.26
C LYS A 252 -19.12 -10.62 11.79
N GLY A 253 -19.65 -9.56 12.41
CA GLY A 253 -19.94 -9.50 13.85
C GLY A 253 -18.72 -9.34 14.75
N LYS A 254 -17.56 -8.98 14.19
CA LYS A 254 -16.30 -8.78 14.91
C LYS A 254 -15.84 -7.31 14.83
N PRO A 255 -15.26 -6.75 15.91
CA PRO A 255 -14.77 -5.38 15.91
C PRO A 255 -13.55 -5.22 15.00
N VAL A 256 -13.29 -3.98 14.57
CA VAL A 256 -12.14 -3.60 13.76
C VAL A 256 -11.43 -2.43 14.43
N TYR A 257 -10.10 -2.50 14.48
CA TYR A 257 -9.26 -1.46 15.04
C TYR A 257 -8.21 -1.00 14.03
N THR A 258 -7.81 0.26 14.12
CA THR A 258 -6.64 0.79 13.41
C THR A 258 -5.60 1.32 14.40
N LEU A 259 -4.32 1.10 14.11
CA LEU A 259 -3.21 1.62 14.90
C LEU A 259 -2.36 2.57 14.05
N TYR A 260 -1.96 3.69 14.64
CA TYR A 260 -1.14 4.75 14.01
C TYR A 260 0.07 5.00 14.90
N ALA A 261 1.26 4.59 14.46
CA ALA A 261 2.48 4.60 15.26
C ALA A 261 3.57 5.54 14.73
N HIS A 262 4.63 5.67 15.53
CA HIS A 262 5.81 6.51 15.30
C HIS A 262 5.52 8.01 15.29
N LEU A 263 4.42 8.42 15.92
CA LEU A 263 3.94 9.80 15.87
C LEU A 263 4.90 10.75 16.60
N ALA A 264 5.01 11.98 16.09
CA ALA A 264 5.69 13.06 16.80
C ALA A 264 4.79 13.65 17.88
N ALA A 265 3.50 13.78 17.56
CA ALA A 265 2.47 14.26 18.46
C ALA A 265 1.18 13.46 18.28
N ARG A 266 0.49 13.24 19.38
CA ARG A 266 -0.88 12.73 19.44
C ARG A 266 -1.78 13.92 19.71
N LEU A 267 -2.80 14.12 18.89
CA LEU A 267 -3.69 15.28 18.93
C LEU A 267 -5.08 14.94 19.49
N VAL A 268 -5.30 13.68 19.84
CA VAL A 268 -6.53 13.16 20.43
C VAL A 268 -6.25 12.37 21.71
N ALA A 269 -7.24 12.31 22.60
CA ALA A 269 -7.16 11.61 23.88
C ALA A 269 -7.97 10.30 23.88
N GLU A 270 -7.70 9.43 24.86
CA GLU A 270 -8.49 8.21 25.07
C GLU A 270 -9.96 8.51 25.36
N GLY A 271 -10.86 7.72 24.77
CA GLY A 271 -12.30 7.92 24.83
C GLY A 271 -12.83 9.03 23.91
N GLU A 272 -11.95 9.76 23.20
CA GLU A 272 -12.35 10.78 22.25
C GLU A 272 -13.00 10.15 21.01
N ARG A 273 -14.05 10.79 20.53
CA ARG A 273 -14.77 10.37 19.33
C ARG A 273 -14.19 11.09 18.12
N VAL A 274 -13.73 10.32 17.14
CA VAL A 274 -13.17 10.86 15.89
C VAL A 274 -14.00 10.44 14.67
N GLN A 275 -14.05 11.32 13.69
CA GLN A 275 -14.63 11.09 12.38
C GLN A 275 -13.55 10.75 11.37
N MET A 276 -13.93 10.07 10.31
CA MET A 276 -13.09 9.81 9.16
C MET A 276 -12.45 11.12 8.67
N ASN A 277 -11.14 11.08 8.46
CA ASN A 277 -10.28 12.20 8.08
C ASN A 277 -10.03 13.28 9.15
N ASP A 278 -10.47 13.09 10.39
CA ASP A 278 -10.02 13.96 11.49
C ASP A 278 -8.50 13.84 11.68
N VAL A 279 -7.85 14.97 11.95
CA VAL A 279 -6.41 15.00 12.26
C VAL A 279 -6.20 14.48 13.68
N ILE A 280 -5.63 13.28 13.80
CA ILE A 280 -5.43 12.59 15.09
C ILE A 280 -4.00 12.69 15.60
N GLY A 281 -3.05 12.99 14.74
CA GLY A 281 -1.64 13.02 15.10
C GLY A 281 -0.77 13.65 14.03
N LEU A 282 0.52 13.70 14.30
CA LEU A 282 1.52 14.15 13.35
C LEU A 282 2.57 13.06 13.13
N VAL A 283 2.97 12.85 11.88
CA VAL A 283 4.05 11.94 11.50
C VAL A 283 5.29 12.29 12.30
N GLY A 284 5.98 11.26 12.78
CA GLY A 284 7.18 11.43 13.58
C GLY A 284 8.26 10.41 13.26
N ASN A 285 9.09 10.20 14.27
CA ASN A 285 10.22 9.29 14.23
C ASN A 285 10.46 8.72 15.64
N THR A 286 9.38 8.41 16.35
CA THR A 286 9.43 7.90 17.74
C THR A 286 9.36 6.37 17.75
N GLY A 287 9.92 5.75 18.80
CA GLY A 287 10.05 4.28 18.87
C GLY A 287 11.26 3.76 18.08
N ILE A 288 11.15 2.55 17.54
CA ILE A 288 12.22 1.89 16.77
C ILE A 288 11.94 2.04 15.28
N VAL A 289 12.59 3.02 14.65
CA VAL A 289 12.37 3.40 13.26
C VAL A 289 13.69 3.71 12.55
N THR A 290 13.71 3.58 11.22
CA THR A 290 14.87 3.91 10.37
C THR A 290 14.79 5.31 9.77
N GLY A 291 13.61 5.92 9.78
CA GLY A 291 13.36 7.29 9.32
C GLY A 291 11.89 7.68 9.50
N PRO A 292 11.53 8.95 9.25
CA PRO A 292 10.18 9.44 9.48
C PRO A 292 9.10 8.76 8.62
N HIS A 293 8.06 8.24 9.26
CA HIS A 293 6.88 7.63 8.63
C HIS A 293 5.76 7.47 9.67
N VAL A 294 4.53 7.21 9.20
CA VAL A 294 3.48 6.62 10.02
C VAL A 294 3.44 5.11 9.77
N HIS A 295 3.45 4.33 10.84
CA HIS A 295 3.15 2.89 10.77
C HIS A 295 1.65 2.70 10.99
N PHE A 296 0.99 2.03 10.04
CA PHE A 296 -0.45 1.84 10.04
C PHE A 296 -0.80 0.36 10.06
N GLU A 297 -1.60 -0.06 11.05
CA GLU A 297 -2.12 -1.43 11.14
C GLU A 297 -3.64 -1.44 11.06
N VAL A 298 -4.16 -2.56 10.56
CA VAL A 298 -5.57 -2.94 10.71
C VAL A 298 -5.60 -4.21 11.55
N ARG A 299 -6.40 -4.23 12.62
CA ARG A 299 -6.61 -5.39 13.48
C ARG A 299 -8.08 -5.80 13.43
N TYR A 300 -8.33 -7.10 13.33
CA TYR A 300 -9.67 -7.63 13.12
C TYR A 300 -10.04 -8.69 14.16
N GLY A 301 -11.19 -8.51 14.82
CA GLY A 301 -11.72 -9.39 15.84
C GLY A 301 -11.26 -9.09 17.25
N GLU A 302 -10.01 -8.69 17.41
CA GLU A 302 -9.42 -8.33 18.69
C GLU A 302 -8.33 -7.28 18.47
N ASN A 303 -8.19 -6.38 19.44
CA ASN A 303 -7.12 -5.40 19.44
C ASN A 303 -5.81 -6.01 19.95
N SER A 304 -5.26 -6.96 19.20
CA SER A 304 -4.01 -7.64 19.51
C SER A 304 -3.00 -7.47 18.37
N TYR A 305 -1.71 -7.43 18.72
CA TYR A 305 -0.60 -7.43 17.76
C TYR A 305 -0.65 -8.64 16.81
N TRP A 306 -1.20 -9.77 17.28
CA TRP A 306 -1.32 -11.01 16.52
C TRP A 306 -2.59 -11.12 15.68
N SER A 307 -3.46 -10.11 15.75
CA SER A 307 -4.75 -10.04 15.04
C SER A 307 -4.72 -9.06 13.86
N THR A 308 -3.52 -8.64 13.45
CA THR A 308 -3.32 -7.74 12.31
C THR A 308 -3.65 -8.43 10.99
N ARG A 309 -4.18 -7.65 10.04
CA ARG A 309 -4.45 -8.03 8.65
C ARG A 309 -3.70 -7.10 7.71
N ASN A 310 -3.50 -7.50 6.46
CA ASN A 310 -2.84 -6.64 5.48
C ASN A 310 -3.67 -5.37 5.21
N PRO A 311 -3.20 -4.17 5.60
CA PRO A 311 -3.98 -2.94 5.44
C PRO A 311 -4.35 -2.64 3.98
N LEU A 312 -3.59 -3.14 3.01
CA LEU A 312 -3.87 -2.92 1.59
C LEU A 312 -5.14 -3.62 1.09
N LEU A 313 -5.71 -4.56 1.86
CA LEU A 313 -7.03 -5.15 1.59
C LEU A 313 -8.19 -4.38 2.24
N TRP A 314 -7.88 -3.40 3.09
CA TRP A 314 -8.86 -2.65 3.89
C TRP A 314 -8.93 -1.16 3.54
N ILE A 315 -7.87 -0.61 2.95
CA ILE A 315 -7.83 0.78 2.49
C ILE A 315 -8.36 0.88 1.06
N ALA A 316 -9.14 1.91 0.75
CA ALA A 316 -9.54 2.19 -0.63
C ALA A 316 -8.31 2.35 -1.55
N PRO A 317 -8.25 1.62 -2.67
CA PRO A 317 -7.24 1.88 -3.69
C PRO A 317 -7.47 3.27 -4.29
N TYR A 318 -6.46 3.82 -4.96
CA TYR A 318 -6.66 5.07 -5.70
C TYR A 318 -7.67 4.94 -6.83
N LEU A 319 -8.28 6.06 -7.24
CA LEU A 319 -9.19 6.10 -8.39
C LEU A 319 -8.54 5.47 -9.63
N GLY A 320 -9.24 4.51 -10.24
CA GLY A 320 -8.71 3.77 -11.40
C GLY A 320 -7.67 2.69 -11.04
N HIS A 321 -7.53 2.35 -9.76
CA HIS A 321 -6.62 1.31 -9.26
C HIS A 321 -7.39 0.20 -8.56
N GLY A 322 -6.88 -1.01 -8.65
CA GLY A 322 -7.35 -2.18 -7.91
C GLY A 322 -6.26 -2.73 -7.01
N VAL A 323 -6.59 -3.79 -6.29
CA VAL A 323 -5.64 -4.56 -5.47
C VAL A 323 -5.45 -5.92 -6.12
N ILE A 324 -4.23 -6.44 -6.16
CA ILE A 324 -3.97 -7.82 -6.54
C ILE A 324 -3.64 -8.59 -5.27
N ALA A 325 -4.36 -9.68 -5.02
CA ALA A 325 -4.05 -10.61 -3.94
C ALA A 325 -3.89 -12.02 -4.52
N GLY A 326 -3.08 -12.84 -3.86
CA GLY A 326 -2.95 -14.22 -4.27
C GLY A 326 -2.21 -15.07 -3.25
N ARG A 327 -2.01 -16.33 -3.62
CA ARG A 327 -1.42 -17.33 -2.76
C ARG A 327 -0.37 -18.16 -3.50
N ILE A 328 0.76 -18.38 -2.84
CA ILE A 328 1.84 -19.26 -3.29
C ILE A 328 2.04 -20.34 -2.23
N THR A 329 1.89 -21.60 -2.63
CA THR A 329 1.95 -22.77 -1.75
C THR A 329 2.86 -23.84 -2.31
N ASP A 330 3.34 -24.69 -1.42
CA ASP A 330 4.00 -25.92 -1.79
C ASP A 330 2.99 -27.01 -2.20
N GLU A 331 3.48 -28.23 -2.42
CA GLU A 331 2.68 -29.39 -2.81
C GLU A 331 1.64 -29.80 -1.77
N ASN A 332 1.90 -29.50 -0.49
CA ASN A 332 1.05 -29.85 0.63
C ASN A 332 -0.02 -28.78 0.90
N GLY A 333 0.05 -27.65 0.18
CA GLY A 333 -0.80 -26.48 0.43
C GLY A 333 -0.24 -25.55 1.52
N ASP A 334 0.99 -25.78 1.98
CA ASP A 334 1.63 -24.92 2.97
C ASP A 334 2.15 -23.65 2.31
N TYR A 335 2.02 -22.51 2.99
CA TYR A 335 2.50 -21.23 2.46
C TYR A 335 4.00 -21.21 2.33
N ILE A 336 4.46 -20.76 1.17
CA ILE A 336 5.89 -20.53 0.94
C ILE A 336 6.22 -19.12 1.41
N ASP A 337 7.16 -19.01 2.35
CA ASP A 337 7.51 -17.76 2.98
C ASP A 337 8.64 -17.01 2.25
N GLU A 338 8.60 -15.68 2.32
CA GLU A 338 9.67 -14.77 1.87
C GLU A 338 10.13 -14.93 0.41
N VAL A 339 9.24 -15.38 -0.46
CA VAL A 339 9.50 -15.45 -1.90
C VAL A 339 9.16 -14.11 -2.55
N SER A 340 10.04 -13.62 -3.41
CA SER A 340 9.77 -12.41 -4.20
C SER A 340 8.70 -12.67 -5.26
N VAL A 341 7.65 -11.84 -5.23
CA VAL A 341 6.61 -11.78 -6.25
C VAL A 341 6.76 -10.48 -7.01
N GLN A 342 6.77 -10.56 -8.34
CA GLN A 342 6.97 -9.42 -9.24
C GLN A 342 5.71 -9.19 -10.05
N LEU A 343 5.32 -7.92 -10.17
CA LEU A 343 4.28 -7.49 -11.07
C LEU A 343 4.92 -6.93 -12.34
N ILE A 344 4.55 -7.47 -13.51
CA ILE A 344 5.16 -7.13 -14.79
C ILE A 344 4.12 -6.52 -15.73
N ARG A 345 4.44 -5.36 -16.33
CA ARG A 345 3.67 -4.73 -17.42
C ARG A 345 4.62 -4.35 -18.55
N GLY A 346 4.25 -4.66 -19.81
CA GLY A 346 5.08 -4.33 -20.97
C GLY A 346 6.50 -4.94 -20.93
N GLY A 347 6.66 -6.11 -20.29
CA GLY A 347 7.94 -6.80 -20.16
C GLY A 347 8.89 -6.22 -19.09
N ARG A 348 8.44 -5.27 -18.27
CA ARG A 348 9.21 -4.68 -17.16
C ARG A 348 8.52 -4.95 -15.83
N THR A 349 9.30 -5.21 -14.80
CA THR A 349 8.80 -5.22 -13.41
C THR A 349 8.38 -3.80 -13.05
N VAL A 350 7.09 -3.62 -12.75
CA VAL A 350 6.51 -2.36 -12.31
C VAL A 350 6.36 -2.29 -10.80
N ASP A 351 6.27 -3.43 -10.13
CA ASP A 351 6.20 -3.52 -8.67
C ASP A 351 6.74 -4.88 -8.17
N ARG A 352 7.08 -4.95 -6.88
CA ARG A 352 7.53 -6.16 -6.20
C ARG A 352 6.98 -6.20 -4.78
N THR A 353 6.51 -7.37 -4.39
CA THR A 353 6.18 -7.71 -3.01
C THR A 353 6.89 -9.00 -2.61
N VAL A 354 6.71 -9.45 -1.37
CA VAL A 354 7.21 -10.73 -0.86
C VAL A 354 6.08 -11.50 -0.21
N THR A 355 6.16 -12.83 -0.23
CA THR A 355 5.19 -13.64 0.50
C THR A 355 5.39 -13.54 2.01
N TYR A 356 4.28 -13.64 2.75
CA TYR A 356 4.25 -13.50 4.20
C TYR A 356 5.17 -14.51 4.89
N ALA A 357 5.97 -14.02 5.85
CA ALA A 357 6.80 -14.84 6.70
C ALA A 357 5.95 -15.79 7.55
N GLN A 358 6.24 -17.08 7.49
CA GLN A 358 5.59 -18.09 8.33
C GLN A 358 6.35 -18.27 9.66
N PRO A 359 5.69 -18.77 10.72
CA PRO A 359 6.37 -19.15 11.95
C PRO A 359 7.42 -20.23 11.65
N TYR A 360 8.68 -19.97 11.99
CA TYR A 360 9.76 -20.93 11.71
C TYR A 360 9.57 -22.23 12.50
N GLY A 361 9.66 -23.36 11.80
CA GLY A 361 9.42 -24.71 12.32
C GLY A 361 9.98 -24.97 13.72
N GLY A 362 9.10 -25.39 14.63
CA GLY A 362 9.45 -26.03 15.91
C GLY A 362 10.05 -25.13 16.99
N THR A 363 10.26 -23.83 16.75
CA THR A 363 10.72 -22.90 17.80
C THR A 363 9.68 -21.85 18.13
N ARG A 364 9.56 -21.58 19.43
CA ARG A 364 8.62 -20.69 20.13
C ARG A 364 8.82 -19.21 19.77
N ARG A 365 8.89 -18.85 18.49
CA ARG A 365 8.81 -17.46 18.03
C ARG A 365 7.35 -17.16 17.68
N PRO A 366 6.65 -16.32 18.45
CA PRO A 366 5.19 -16.22 18.44
C PRO A 366 4.63 -15.32 17.33
N TYR A 367 5.37 -15.06 16.23
CA TYR A 367 4.85 -14.15 15.21
C TYR A 367 3.85 -14.82 14.27
N ARG A 368 2.66 -14.22 14.20
CA ARG A 368 1.52 -14.69 13.41
C ARG A 368 1.16 -13.62 12.38
N VAL A 369 1.48 -13.87 11.12
CA VAL A 369 0.90 -13.11 10.00
C VAL A 369 -0.43 -13.76 9.66
N VAL A 370 -1.52 -12.99 9.69
CA VAL A 370 -2.87 -13.55 9.51
C VAL A 370 -3.40 -13.15 8.13
N PRO A 371 -3.55 -14.10 7.20
CA PRO A 371 -4.16 -13.81 5.91
C PRO A 371 -5.66 -13.53 6.07
N ASP A 372 -6.33 -12.90 5.12
CA ASP A 372 -7.79 -12.73 5.16
C ASP A 372 -8.52 -14.10 5.26
N ASP A 373 -9.65 -14.11 5.98
CA ASP A 373 -10.41 -15.34 6.24
C ASP A 373 -11.01 -15.95 4.95
N ASN A 374 -11.27 -15.14 3.91
CA ASN A 374 -11.81 -15.61 2.64
C ASN A 374 -10.70 -15.82 1.60
N TRP A 375 -9.82 -14.82 1.43
CA TRP A 375 -8.79 -14.87 0.39
C TRP A 375 -7.68 -15.84 0.73
N GLN A 376 -7.33 -15.97 2.01
CA GLN A 376 -6.20 -16.77 2.46
C GLN A 376 -4.92 -16.42 1.69
N GLU A 377 -4.73 -15.13 1.42
CA GLU A 377 -3.63 -14.62 0.62
C GLU A 377 -2.31 -14.70 1.39
N ASN A 378 -1.20 -14.85 0.69
CA ASN A 378 0.12 -14.66 1.30
C ASN A 378 0.96 -13.62 0.59
N TYR A 379 0.39 -12.87 -0.35
CA TYR A 379 0.98 -11.66 -0.90
C TYR A 379 -0.12 -10.72 -1.41
N VAL A 380 0.19 -9.42 -1.43
CA VAL A 380 -0.70 -8.37 -1.95
C VAL A 380 0.13 -7.31 -2.67
N PHE A 381 -0.38 -6.83 -3.81
CA PHE A 381 0.00 -5.56 -4.43
C PHE A 381 -1.17 -4.59 -4.26
N GLY A 382 -0.95 -3.51 -3.52
CA GLY A 382 -1.92 -2.41 -3.42
C GLY A 382 -1.77 -1.45 -4.60
N ASP A 383 -2.80 -0.63 -4.85
CA ASP A 383 -2.72 0.50 -5.78
C ASP A 383 -2.18 0.15 -7.17
N VAL A 384 -2.72 -0.89 -7.79
CA VAL A 384 -2.33 -1.30 -9.13
C VAL A 384 -3.25 -0.61 -10.15
N PRO A 385 -2.73 0.25 -11.06
CA PRO A 385 -3.58 0.89 -12.06
C PRO A 385 -4.28 -0.14 -12.92
N GLU A 386 -5.51 0.13 -13.35
CA GLU A 386 -6.27 -0.76 -14.23
C GLU A 386 -5.47 -1.22 -15.47
N GLY A 387 -5.71 -2.46 -15.88
CA GLY A 387 -5.10 -3.06 -17.06
C GLY A 387 -4.55 -4.46 -16.84
N VAL A 388 -3.82 -4.95 -17.83
CA VAL A 388 -3.33 -6.33 -17.85
C VAL A 388 -1.89 -6.42 -17.37
N TYR A 389 -1.65 -7.29 -16.40
CA TYR A 389 -0.34 -7.53 -15.77
C TYR A 389 -0.01 -9.01 -15.75
N GLN A 390 1.28 -9.31 -15.59
CA GLN A 390 1.75 -10.65 -15.25
C GLN A 390 2.28 -10.66 -13.83
N VAL A 391 1.73 -11.51 -12.98
CA VAL A 391 2.30 -11.83 -11.67
C VAL A 391 3.29 -12.96 -11.86
N VAL A 392 4.53 -12.74 -11.45
CA VAL A 392 5.66 -13.64 -11.68
C VAL A 392 6.39 -13.90 -10.39
N THR A 393 6.66 -15.16 -10.11
CA THR A 393 7.51 -15.58 -9.00
C THR A 393 8.52 -16.62 -9.47
N VAL A 394 9.65 -16.72 -8.79
CA VAL A 394 10.65 -17.74 -9.05
C VAL A 394 10.94 -18.49 -7.75
N VAL A 395 10.62 -19.78 -7.71
CA VAL A 395 10.88 -20.64 -6.56
C VAL A 395 11.67 -21.85 -7.02
N ASN A 396 12.76 -22.19 -6.32
CA ASN A 396 13.63 -23.32 -6.64
C ASN A 396 14.09 -23.34 -8.12
N GLY A 397 14.38 -22.16 -8.68
CA GLY A 397 14.81 -21.99 -10.08
C GLY A 397 13.69 -22.14 -11.12
N ARG A 398 12.45 -22.38 -10.71
CA ARG A 398 11.28 -22.49 -11.59
C ARG A 398 10.50 -21.18 -11.57
N ARG A 399 10.20 -20.67 -12.77
CA ARG A 399 9.42 -19.45 -12.95
C ARG A 399 7.94 -19.80 -13.08
N PHE A 400 7.13 -19.17 -12.24
CA PHE A 400 5.67 -19.23 -12.30
C PHE A 400 5.15 -17.86 -12.73
N GLN A 401 4.09 -17.87 -13.52
CA GLN A 401 3.57 -16.69 -14.20
C GLN A 401 2.06 -16.85 -14.38
N GLN A 402 1.30 -15.84 -14.01
CA GLN A 402 -0.13 -15.75 -14.28
C GLN A 402 -0.48 -14.35 -14.78
N THR A 403 -1.39 -14.28 -15.74
CA THR A 403 -1.93 -13.00 -16.22
C THR A 403 -3.12 -12.63 -15.36
N VAL A 404 -3.21 -11.36 -14.97
CA VAL A 404 -4.33 -10.79 -14.23
C VAL A 404 -4.78 -9.51 -14.93
N GLU A 405 -6.09 -9.36 -15.11
CA GLU A 405 -6.71 -8.11 -15.53
C GLU A 405 -7.18 -7.38 -14.27
N VAL A 406 -6.53 -6.26 -13.97
CA VAL A 406 -6.83 -5.43 -12.81
C VAL A 406 -7.99 -4.52 -13.12
N ARG A 407 -9.05 -4.66 -12.33
CA ARG A 407 -10.22 -3.79 -12.31
C ARG A 407 -10.14 -2.86 -11.11
N ALA A 408 -10.47 -1.59 -11.35
CA ALA A 408 -10.47 -0.57 -10.31
C ALA A 408 -11.49 -0.87 -9.19
N GLY A 409 -11.16 -0.50 -7.96
CA GLY A 409 -12.03 -0.66 -6.79
C GLY A 409 -12.31 -2.11 -6.35
N MET A 410 -11.55 -3.09 -6.86
CA MET A 410 -11.75 -4.52 -6.58
C MET A 410 -10.46 -5.20 -6.10
N VAL A 411 -10.62 -6.28 -5.34
CA VAL A 411 -9.56 -7.31 -5.23
C VAL A 411 -9.58 -8.15 -6.52
N ASN A 412 -8.42 -8.26 -7.16
CA ASN A 412 -8.18 -9.03 -8.36
C ASN A 412 -7.37 -10.25 -7.99
N TRP A 413 -8.06 -11.37 -7.80
CA TRP A 413 -7.46 -12.61 -7.32
C TRP A 413 -6.57 -13.27 -8.37
N VAL A 414 -5.39 -13.69 -7.94
CA VAL A 414 -4.50 -14.56 -8.69
C VAL A 414 -4.55 -15.94 -8.05
N GLU A 415 -4.93 -16.91 -8.87
CA GLU A 415 -5.06 -18.31 -8.47
C GLU A 415 -3.79 -18.86 -7.81
N GLU A 416 -4.00 -19.89 -7.01
CA GLU A 416 -2.94 -20.52 -6.22
C GLU A 416 -1.82 -21.06 -7.12
N PHE A 417 -0.60 -20.53 -6.94
CA PHE A 417 0.60 -21.12 -7.53
C PHE A 417 1.06 -22.30 -6.66
N ARG A 418 0.66 -23.52 -7.04
CA ARG A 418 1.19 -24.77 -6.46
C ARG A 418 2.48 -25.17 -7.15
N LEU A 419 3.57 -25.27 -6.38
CA LEU A 419 4.83 -25.81 -6.89
C LEU A 419 4.69 -27.32 -7.12
N ASN A 420 4.37 -27.74 -8.36
CA ASN A 420 4.01 -29.12 -8.79
C ASN A 420 2.55 -29.48 -8.56
N PRO A 421 1.64 -29.09 -9.48
CA PRO A 421 0.27 -29.61 -9.42
C PRO A 421 0.28 -31.14 -9.56
N PRO A 422 -0.62 -31.87 -8.88
CA PRO A 422 -0.84 -33.27 -9.19
C PRO A 422 -1.11 -33.40 -10.69
N GLU A 423 -0.47 -34.38 -11.32
CA GLU A 423 -0.57 -34.66 -12.75
C GLU A 423 -2.04 -34.59 -13.17
N SER A 424 -2.34 -33.78 -14.20
CA SER A 424 -3.69 -33.44 -14.63
C SER A 424 -4.58 -34.68 -14.61
N THR A 425 -5.70 -34.63 -13.90
CA THR A 425 -6.74 -35.67 -13.99
C THR A 425 -7.10 -35.80 -15.47
N PRO A 426 -6.92 -36.97 -16.11
CA PRO A 426 -7.26 -37.10 -17.52
C PRO A 426 -8.75 -36.78 -17.69
N LEU A 427 -9.05 -35.94 -18.68
CA LEU A 427 -10.43 -35.68 -19.12
C LEU A 427 -11.15 -37.04 -19.27
N PRO A 428 -12.41 -37.17 -18.81
CA PRO A 428 -13.14 -38.41 -18.98
C PRO A 428 -13.16 -38.77 -20.47
N THR A 429 -12.57 -39.91 -20.80
CA THR A 429 -12.65 -40.51 -22.12
C THR A 429 -14.12 -40.78 -22.40
N ILE A 430 -14.71 -39.99 -23.29
CA ILE A 430 -16.01 -40.33 -23.88
C ILE A 430 -15.75 -41.59 -24.70
N SER A 431 -16.16 -42.74 -24.16
CA SER A 431 -16.23 -43.97 -24.95
C SER A 431 -17.35 -43.79 -25.97
N SER A 432 -16.97 -43.63 -27.24
CA SER A 432 -17.91 -43.82 -28.33
C SER A 432 -18.31 -45.29 -28.34
N THR A 433 -19.44 -45.61 -27.72
CA THR A 433 -20.15 -46.85 -28.02
C THR A 433 -20.72 -46.69 -29.43
N ASN A 434 -20.01 -47.26 -30.41
CA ASN A 434 -20.58 -47.53 -31.71
C ASN A 434 -21.69 -48.55 -31.54
N GLY A 435 -22.94 -48.08 -31.56
CA GLY A 435 -24.09 -48.91 -31.85
C GLY A 435 -24.16 -49.13 -33.37
N SER A 436 -23.91 -50.36 -33.79
CA SER A 436 -24.44 -50.91 -35.04
C SER A 436 -24.49 -52.43 -34.94
N GLU A 437 -25.72 -52.94 -35.04
CA GLU A 437 -26.21 -54.33 -35.14
C GLU A 437 -26.43 -55.11 -33.84
#